data_AF-A0A7L9S748-F1
#
_entry.id   AF-A0A7L9S748-F1
#
_cell.length_a   1.000
_cell.length_b   1.000
_cell.length_c   1.000
_cell.angle_alpha   90.00
_cell.angle_beta   90.00
_cell.angle_gamma   90.00
#
_symmetry.space_group_name_H-M   'P 1'
#
loop_
_entity.id
_entity.type
_entity.pdbx_description
1 polymer ?
#
loop_
_entity_poly.entity_id
_entity_poly.type
_entity_poly.pdbx_seq_one_letter_code
_entity_poly.pdbx_strand_id
1 'polypeptide(L)'
;MKHIVTLLALLLPFSIMAKDSPLPDCTNYDNEHACYIDFRSDYWSGMRAQYQAKGLTYKYYVHPDFFSDLTDEEEEKSEELFKNGFTGYIEIAYTVDESGKTTDITVAHVSDERLEMFVPTAKNAIEQTEFAKMKKTVKAPNMRYYFLAGKEHEEDEDSEESEQD
;
A
#
# COMPACT_ATOMS: atom_id res chain seq x y z
N MET A 1 -2.76 59.11 7.45
CA MET A 1 -3.46 58.12 6.58
C MET A 1 -2.95 56.74 7.00
N LYS A 2 -3.82 55.86 7.50
CA LYS A 2 -3.47 54.52 7.96
C LYS A 2 -3.52 53.56 6.78
N HIS A 3 -2.38 53.03 6.35
CA HIS A 3 -2.35 51.92 5.39
C HIS A 3 -2.54 50.61 6.15
N ILE A 4 -3.70 50.00 5.94
CA ILE A 4 -3.97 48.61 6.35
C ILE A 4 -3.36 47.73 5.27
N VAL A 5 -2.27 47.06 5.59
CA VAL A 5 -1.73 45.98 4.76
C VAL A 5 -2.45 44.71 5.17
N THR A 6 -3.51 44.38 4.44
CA THR A 6 -4.20 43.09 4.55
C THR A 6 -3.30 42.06 3.87
N LEU A 7 -2.47 41.36 4.64
CA LEU A 7 -1.70 40.24 4.14
C LEU A 7 -2.69 39.10 3.86
N LEU A 8 -2.95 38.89 2.57
CA LEU A 8 -3.77 37.82 2.03
C LEU A 8 -3.15 36.49 2.46
N ALA A 9 -3.79 35.80 3.41
CA ALA A 9 -3.41 34.44 3.77
C ALA A 9 -3.62 33.57 2.52
N LEU A 10 -2.53 33.16 1.88
CA LEU A 10 -2.52 32.05 0.95
C LEU A 10 -2.96 30.81 1.72
N LEU A 11 -4.26 30.54 1.69
CA LEU A 11 -4.84 29.26 2.02
C LEU A 11 -4.34 28.28 0.94
N LEU A 12 -3.17 27.68 1.18
CA LEU A 12 -2.81 26.45 0.50
C LEU A 12 -3.92 25.44 0.83
N PRO A 13 -4.62 24.86 -0.16
CA PRO A 13 -5.42 23.70 0.10
C PRO A 13 -4.43 22.60 0.48
N PHE A 14 -4.29 22.36 1.78
CA PHE A 14 -3.85 21.08 2.29
C PHE A 14 -4.89 20.08 1.79
N SER A 15 -4.70 19.53 0.59
CA SER A 15 -5.38 18.33 0.14
C SER A 15 -4.86 17.17 1.00
N ILE A 16 -5.25 17.16 2.26
CA ILE A 16 -5.18 15.98 3.13
C ILE A 16 -6.37 15.13 2.71
N MET A 17 -6.29 14.53 1.53
CA MET A 17 -7.09 13.34 1.22
C MET A 17 -6.20 12.13 1.47
N ALA A 18 -5.99 11.86 2.75
CA ALA A 18 -5.52 10.55 3.22
C ALA A 18 -6.63 9.92 4.07
N LYS A 19 -7.89 10.07 3.64
CA LYS A 19 -9.03 9.46 4.29
C LYS A 19 -9.66 8.54 3.26
N ASP A 20 -9.38 7.26 3.48
CA ASP A 20 -9.67 6.12 2.62
C ASP A 20 -8.92 6.23 1.29
N SER A 21 -7.79 5.53 1.13
CA SER A 21 -7.38 5.21 -0.25
C SER A 21 -8.22 4.00 -0.62
N PRO A 22 -9.33 4.17 -1.33
CA PRO A 22 -9.95 3.03 -1.97
C PRO A 22 -8.93 2.36 -2.89
N LEU A 23 -9.19 1.10 -3.22
CA LEU A 23 -8.53 0.43 -4.34
C LEU A 23 -8.52 1.34 -5.58
N PRO A 24 -7.50 1.27 -6.44
CA PRO A 24 -7.38 2.16 -7.58
C PRO A 24 -8.59 2.03 -8.53
N ASP A 25 -9.09 3.16 -9.01
CA ASP A 25 -10.07 3.20 -10.10
C ASP A 25 -9.35 3.04 -11.44
N CYS A 26 -9.47 1.86 -12.02
CA CYS A 26 -8.79 1.49 -13.26
C CYS A 26 -9.62 1.73 -14.53
N THR A 27 -10.78 2.39 -14.43
CA THR A 27 -11.69 2.62 -15.57
C THR A 27 -11.10 3.42 -16.73
N ASN A 28 -10.03 4.19 -16.48
CA ASN A 28 -9.33 4.98 -17.50
C ASN A 28 -8.08 4.29 -18.07
N TYR A 29 -7.80 3.05 -17.68
CA TYR A 29 -6.67 2.27 -18.17
C TYR A 29 -7.16 1.20 -19.14
N ASP A 30 -6.39 0.99 -20.21
CA ASP A 30 -6.64 -0.08 -21.18
C ASP A 30 -6.39 -1.47 -20.57
N ASN A 31 -5.65 -1.56 -19.46
CA ASN A 31 -5.47 -2.78 -18.69
C ASN A 31 -5.28 -2.48 -17.18
N GLU A 32 -5.79 -3.37 -16.32
CA GLU A 32 -5.70 -3.23 -14.86
C GLU A 32 -4.25 -3.29 -14.36
N HIS A 33 -3.38 -4.01 -15.06
CA HIS A 33 -1.98 -4.16 -14.66
C HIS A 33 -1.22 -2.83 -14.65
N ALA A 34 -1.37 -2.01 -15.69
CA ALA A 34 -0.77 -0.68 -15.81
C ALA A 34 -1.32 0.25 -14.72
N CYS A 35 -2.64 0.20 -14.49
CA CYS A 35 -3.28 0.92 -13.39
C CYS A 35 -2.65 0.59 -12.03
N TYR A 36 -2.43 -0.70 -11.74
CA TYR A 36 -1.84 -1.14 -10.48
C TYR A 36 -0.36 -0.76 -10.33
N ILE A 37 0.41 -0.75 -11.42
CA ILE A 37 1.79 -0.25 -11.41
C ILE A 37 1.82 1.23 -11.05
N ASP A 38 1.02 2.05 -11.72
CA ASP A 38 0.97 3.49 -11.50
C ASP A 38 0.49 3.81 -10.08
N PHE A 39 -0.56 3.13 -9.62
CA PHE A 39 -1.05 3.23 -8.25
C PHE A 39 0.02 2.89 -7.22
N ARG A 40 0.77 1.80 -7.40
CA ARG A 40 1.85 1.42 -6.48
C ARG A 40 2.94 2.49 -6.46
N SER A 41 3.34 3.01 -7.62
CA SER A 41 4.34 4.07 -7.73
C SER A 41 3.92 5.34 -6.98
N ASP A 42 2.69 5.80 -7.22
CA ASP A 42 2.12 6.98 -6.59
C ASP A 42 1.97 6.81 -5.09
N TYR A 43 1.51 5.63 -4.65
CA TYR A 43 1.43 5.29 -3.24
C TYR A 43 2.79 5.38 -2.55
N TRP A 44 3.84 4.78 -3.12
CA TRP A 44 5.19 4.82 -2.54
C TRP A 44 5.77 6.24 -2.50
N SER A 45 5.53 7.02 -3.56
CA SER A 45 5.92 8.43 -3.61
C SER A 45 5.21 9.27 -2.53
N GLY A 46 3.88 9.12 -2.44
CA GLY A 46 3.05 9.80 -1.45
C GLY A 46 3.40 9.40 -0.02
N MET A 47 3.63 8.11 0.24
CA MET A 47 4.05 7.62 1.55
C MET A 47 5.39 8.21 1.96
N ARG A 48 6.39 8.24 1.06
CA ARG A 48 7.69 8.87 1.34
C ARG A 48 7.52 10.35 1.71
N ALA A 49 6.69 11.10 0.99
CA ALA A 49 6.40 12.50 1.30
C ALA A 49 5.71 12.67 2.68
N GLN A 50 4.72 11.83 2.98
CA GLN A 50 4.05 11.83 4.29
C GLN A 50 5.01 11.52 5.44
N TYR A 51 5.95 10.60 5.22
CA TYR A 51 6.93 10.19 6.22
C TYR A 51 7.94 11.31 6.46
N GLN A 52 8.47 11.91 5.40
CA GLN A 52 9.34 13.08 5.49
C GLN A 52 8.65 14.24 6.21
N ALA A 53 7.37 14.52 5.93
CA ALA A 53 6.58 15.54 6.61
C ALA A 53 6.43 15.26 8.12
N LYS A 54 6.45 13.98 8.53
CA LYS A 54 6.45 13.55 9.94
C LYS A 54 7.86 13.49 10.55
N GLY A 55 8.91 13.75 9.77
CA GLY A 55 10.31 13.64 10.19
C GLY A 55 10.87 12.22 10.16
N LEU A 56 10.16 11.27 9.54
CA LEU A 56 10.59 9.89 9.34
C LEU A 56 11.44 9.80 8.07
N THR A 57 12.56 9.09 8.16
CA THR A 57 13.40 8.75 7.01
C THR A 57 13.84 7.30 7.17
N TYR A 58 13.58 6.47 6.16
CA TYR A 58 14.05 5.09 6.17
C TYR A 58 15.57 5.04 6.15
N LYS A 59 16.15 4.25 7.05
CA LYS A 59 17.52 3.77 6.94
C LYS A 59 17.54 2.47 6.14
N TYR A 60 16.59 1.60 6.42
CA TYR A 60 16.39 0.33 5.73
C TYR A 60 14.90 -0.02 5.75
N TYR A 61 14.33 -0.32 4.59
CA TYR A 61 12.94 -0.77 4.45
C TYR A 61 12.95 -2.25 4.09
N VAL A 62 12.16 -3.05 4.82
CA VAL A 62 11.96 -4.47 4.52
C VAL A 62 10.72 -4.61 3.67
N HIS A 63 10.90 -5.09 2.44
CA HIS A 63 9.78 -5.52 1.63
C HIS A 63 9.31 -6.89 2.13
N PRO A 64 8.04 -7.07 2.52
CA PRO A 64 7.52 -8.38 2.91
C PRO A 64 7.54 -9.34 1.73
N ASP A 65 7.93 -10.58 1.98
CA ASP A 65 7.70 -11.69 1.07
C ASP A 65 6.46 -12.46 1.54
N PHE A 66 5.29 -12.08 1.00
CA PHE A 66 4.00 -12.58 1.50
C PHE A 66 3.76 -14.05 1.24
N PHE A 67 4.53 -14.67 0.34
CA PHE A 67 4.28 -16.02 -0.13
C PHE A 67 5.36 -17.02 0.33
N SER A 68 6.47 -16.55 0.90
CA SER A 68 7.59 -17.44 1.28
C SER A 68 7.31 -18.34 2.48
N ASP A 69 6.44 -17.89 3.38
CA ASP A 69 6.26 -18.50 4.71
C ASP A 69 4.85 -19.11 4.87
N LEU A 70 4.12 -19.29 3.76
CA LEU A 70 2.79 -19.92 3.77
C LEU A 70 2.92 -21.44 3.95
N THR A 71 1.93 -22.03 4.62
CA THR A 71 1.70 -23.49 4.56
C THR A 71 1.11 -23.90 3.21
N ASP A 72 1.23 -25.18 2.83
CA ASP A 72 0.64 -25.70 1.59
C ASP A 72 -0.86 -25.34 1.43
N GLU A 73 -1.63 -25.38 2.53
CA GLU A 73 -3.05 -25.00 2.55
C GLU A 73 -3.27 -23.48 2.33
N GLU A 74 -2.40 -22.65 2.90
CA GLU A 74 -2.47 -21.19 2.70
C GLU A 74 -2.00 -20.78 1.31
N GLU A 75 -1.02 -21.49 0.75
CA GLU A 75 -0.57 -21.31 -0.63
C GLU A 75 -1.72 -21.58 -1.61
N GLU A 76 -2.42 -22.73 -1.48
CA GLU A 76 -3.58 -23.06 -2.30
C GLU A 76 -4.69 -22.00 -2.19
N LYS A 77 -5.03 -21.58 -0.96
CA LYS A 77 -6.01 -20.50 -0.73
C LYS A 77 -5.56 -19.18 -1.34
N SER A 78 -4.27 -18.86 -1.28
CA SER A 78 -3.72 -17.65 -1.87
C SER A 78 -3.85 -17.67 -3.39
N GLU A 79 -3.52 -18.79 -4.02
CA GLU A 79 -3.66 -18.94 -5.47
C GLU A 79 -5.11 -18.77 -5.92
N GLU A 80 -6.06 -19.43 -5.25
CA GLU A 80 -7.48 -19.29 -5.56
C GLU A 80 -7.95 -17.84 -5.38
N LEU A 81 -7.48 -17.17 -4.33
CA LEU A 81 -7.78 -15.76 -4.07
C LEU A 81 -7.35 -14.89 -5.26
N PHE A 82 -6.10 -15.01 -5.71
CA PHE A 82 -5.56 -14.16 -6.77
C PHE A 82 -6.05 -14.54 -8.17
N LYS A 83 -6.31 -15.82 -8.46
CA LYS A 83 -6.93 -16.27 -9.73
C LYS A 83 -8.29 -15.61 -9.96
N ASN A 84 -9.03 -15.33 -8.90
CA ASN A 84 -10.35 -14.68 -8.99
C ASN A 84 -10.29 -13.14 -9.10
N GLY A 85 -9.12 -12.55 -9.38
CA GLY A 85 -8.96 -11.10 -9.50
C GLY A 85 -9.17 -10.36 -8.17
N PHE A 86 -8.82 -11.00 -7.05
CA PHE A 86 -9.00 -10.41 -5.74
C PHE A 86 -8.14 -9.14 -5.56
N THR A 87 -8.77 -8.12 -4.96
CA THR A 87 -8.11 -6.87 -4.59
C THR A 87 -8.40 -6.52 -3.13
N GLY A 88 -7.38 -6.08 -2.40
CA GLY A 88 -7.50 -5.76 -0.98
C GLY A 88 -6.23 -5.16 -0.40
N TYR A 89 -6.23 -4.88 0.90
CA TYR A 89 -5.06 -4.39 1.62
C TYR A 89 -5.06 -4.72 3.10
N ILE A 90 -3.86 -4.74 3.67
CA ILE A 90 -3.61 -4.79 5.11
C ILE A 90 -3.00 -3.45 5.53
N GLU A 91 -3.57 -2.80 6.54
CA GLU A 91 -3.03 -1.60 7.15
C GLU A 91 -2.44 -1.89 8.53
N ILE A 92 -1.14 -1.65 8.69
CA ILE A 92 -0.41 -1.82 9.94
C ILE A 92 -0.11 -0.44 10.53
N ALA A 93 -0.55 -0.23 11.77
CA ALA A 93 -0.19 0.94 12.57
C ALA A 93 0.96 0.60 13.52
N TYR A 94 1.89 1.51 13.71
CA TYR A 94 3.05 1.33 14.58
C TYR A 94 3.50 2.65 15.18
N THR A 95 4.41 2.62 16.15
CA THR A 95 5.13 3.78 16.67
C THR A 95 6.57 3.70 16.20
N VAL A 96 7.20 4.84 15.91
CA VAL A 96 8.65 4.91 15.71
C VAL A 96 9.25 5.79 16.80
N ASP A 97 10.13 5.21 17.61
CA ASP A 97 10.79 5.92 18.69
C ASP A 97 11.95 6.82 18.20
N GLU A 98 12.55 7.58 19.10
CA GLU A 98 13.67 8.48 18.77
C GLU A 98 14.91 7.75 18.26
N SER A 99 15.07 6.46 18.59
CA SER A 99 16.18 5.62 18.11
C SER A 99 15.98 5.18 16.65
N GLY A 100 14.77 5.35 16.11
CA GLY A 100 14.40 4.90 14.77
C GLY A 100 13.90 3.45 14.73
N LYS A 101 13.57 2.87 15.89
CA LYS A 101 12.99 1.52 16.00
C LYS A 101 11.47 1.58 16.02
N THR A 102 10.84 0.59 15.41
CA THR A 102 9.39 0.41 15.41
C THR A 102 8.93 -0.31 16.68
N THR A 103 7.88 0.19 17.31
CA THR A 103 7.21 -0.43 18.47
C THR A 103 5.70 -0.39 18.29
N ASP A 104 4.93 -0.99 19.20
CA ASP A 104 3.45 -0.93 19.23
C ASP A 104 2.79 -1.33 17.89
N ILE A 105 3.32 -2.37 17.25
CA ILE A 105 2.88 -2.82 15.92
C ILE A 105 1.53 -3.52 16.04
N THR A 106 0.51 -2.94 15.42
CA THR A 106 -0.89 -3.37 15.48
C THR A 106 -1.51 -3.41 14.08
N VAL A 107 -2.50 -4.28 13.91
CA VAL A 107 -3.33 -4.27 12.70
C VAL A 107 -4.35 -3.16 12.86
N ALA A 108 -4.30 -2.14 12.01
CA ALA A 108 -5.26 -1.06 12.00
C ALA A 108 -6.51 -1.45 11.21
N HIS A 109 -6.33 -2.14 10.09
CA HIS A 109 -7.41 -2.59 9.23
C HIS A 109 -6.98 -3.75 8.33
N VAL A 110 -7.90 -4.64 8.03
CA VAL A 110 -7.78 -5.64 6.96
C VAL A 110 -9.03 -5.49 6.10
N SER A 111 -8.85 -5.28 4.80
CA SER A 111 -10.00 -5.02 3.91
C SER A 111 -10.90 -6.25 3.71
N ASP A 112 -10.36 -7.45 3.93
CA ASP A 112 -11.03 -8.74 3.75
C ASP A 112 -10.39 -9.80 4.66
N GLU A 113 -11.19 -10.62 5.33
CA GLU A 113 -10.71 -11.64 6.28
C GLU A 113 -9.75 -12.66 5.65
N ARG A 114 -9.85 -12.90 4.33
CA ARG A 114 -8.95 -13.82 3.62
C ARG A 114 -7.51 -13.35 3.60
N LEU A 115 -7.27 -12.06 3.85
CA LEU A 115 -5.92 -11.50 3.97
C LEU A 115 -5.29 -11.70 5.35
N GLU A 116 -6.01 -12.24 6.34
CA GLU A 116 -5.48 -12.43 7.69
C GLU A 116 -4.24 -13.35 7.73
N MET A 117 -4.15 -14.33 6.82
CA MET A 117 -2.99 -15.22 6.71
C MET A 117 -1.67 -14.47 6.40
N PHE A 118 -1.75 -13.29 5.79
CA PHE A 118 -0.59 -12.46 5.45
C PHE A 118 -0.21 -11.45 6.55
N VAL A 119 -1.03 -11.29 7.59
CA VAL A 119 -0.79 -10.33 8.67
C VAL A 119 0.53 -10.58 9.42
N PRO A 120 0.92 -11.84 9.76
CA PRO A 120 2.20 -12.09 10.42
C PRO A 120 3.38 -11.55 9.62
N THR A 121 3.41 -11.79 8.30
CA THR A 121 4.46 -11.30 7.41
C THR A 121 4.48 -9.77 7.33
N ALA A 122 3.30 -9.14 7.23
CA ALA A 122 3.18 -7.67 7.23
C ALA A 122 3.77 -7.05 8.51
N LYS A 123 3.47 -7.64 9.68
CA LYS A 123 3.99 -7.17 10.96
C LYS A 123 5.49 -7.38 11.09
N ASN A 124 5.99 -8.55 10.68
CA ASN A 124 7.41 -8.87 10.70
C ASN A 124 8.23 -7.89 9.83
N ALA A 125 7.73 -7.53 8.64
CA ALA A 125 8.38 -6.55 7.79
C ALA A 125 8.44 -5.15 8.44
N ILE A 126 7.38 -4.72 9.14
CA ILE A 126 7.40 -3.46 9.90
C ILE A 126 8.40 -3.55 11.05
N GLU A 127 8.43 -4.65 11.80
CA GLU A 127 9.34 -4.85 12.94
C GLU A 127 10.82 -4.77 12.53
N GLN A 128 11.15 -5.29 11.36
CA GLN A 128 12.52 -5.28 10.83
C GLN A 128 12.90 -3.98 10.08
N THR A 129 11.92 -3.12 9.81
CA THR A 129 12.16 -1.84 9.15
C THR A 129 12.85 -0.86 10.11
N GLU A 130 13.93 -0.21 9.67
CA GLU A 130 14.69 0.76 10.45
C GLU A 130 14.55 2.17 9.91
N PHE A 131 14.30 3.12 10.82
CA PHE A 131 14.33 4.54 10.53
C PHE A 131 15.65 5.16 11.01
N ALA A 132 16.04 6.27 10.39
CA ALA A 132 17.10 7.10 10.91
C ALA A 132 16.70 7.67 12.29
N LYS A 133 17.70 7.94 13.14
CA LYS A 133 17.48 8.56 14.45
C LYS A 133 16.70 9.86 14.30
N MET A 134 15.69 10.08 15.15
CA MET A 134 14.78 11.21 15.08
C MET A 134 14.85 12.09 16.33
N LYS A 135 14.26 13.28 16.25
CA LYS A 135 14.18 14.24 17.37
C LYS A 135 13.02 13.98 18.34
N LYS A 136 12.03 13.19 17.91
CA LYS A 136 10.82 12.89 18.68
C LYS A 136 10.24 11.56 18.22
N THR A 137 9.56 10.87 19.13
CA THR A 137 8.71 9.72 18.79
C THR A 137 7.57 10.15 17.87
N VAL A 138 7.31 9.35 16.82
CA VAL A 138 6.16 9.50 15.93
C VAL A 138 5.19 8.36 16.22
N LYS A 139 4.01 8.69 16.73
CA LYS A 139 2.97 7.71 17.06
C LYS A 139 2.07 7.46 15.87
N ALA A 140 1.68 6.20 15.71
CA ALA A 140 0.75 5.74 14.68
C ALA A 140 1.01 6.25 13.25
N PRO A 141 2.23 6.22 12.69
CA PRO A 141 2.35 5.98 11.25
C PRO A 141 1.64 4.68 10.86
N ASN A 142 1.07 4.69 9.66
CA ASN A 142 0.41 3.54 9.08
C ASN A 142 1.10 3.17 7.77
N MET A 143 1.25 1.87 7.52
CA MET A 143 1.69 1.30 6.25
C MET A 143 0.58 0.42 5.70
N ARG A 144 0.22 0.62 4.43
CA ARG A 144 -0.68 -0.27 3.68
C ARG A 144 0.12 -1.18 2.75
N TYR A 145 -0.23 -2.46 2.78
CA TYR A 145 0.23 -3.46 1.83
C TYR A 145 -0.95 -3.85 0.94
N TYR A 146 -0.88 -3.50 -0.35
CA TYR A 146 -1.95 -3.77 -1.30
C TYR A 146 -1.74 -5.10 -2.02
N PHE A 147 -2.81 -5.86 -2.10
CA PHE A 147 -2.96 -7.11 -2.84
C PHE A 147 -3.82 -6.78 -4.05
N LEU A 148 -3.24 -6.77 -5.23
CA LEU A 148 -3.91 -6.33 -6.46
C LEU A 148 -3.71 -7.43 -7.51
N ALA A 149 -4.67 -8.32 -7.67
CA ALA A 149 -4.75 -9.18 -8.85
C ALA A 149 -5.66 -8.53 -9.88
N GLY A 150 -5.17 -8.46 -11.12
CA GLY A 150 -6.02 -8.11 -12.24
C GLY A 150 -6.86 -9.34 -12.58
N LYS A 151 -8.03 -9.13 -13.18
CA LYS A 151 -8.63 -10.25 -13.92
C LYS A 151 -7.70 -10.54 -15.10
N GLU A 152 -7.25 -11.79 -15.23
CA GLU A 152 -6.68 -12.22 -16.49
C GLU A 152 -7.74 -11.95 -17.55
N HIS A 153 -7.40 -11.13 -18.56
CA HIS A 153 -8.19 -11.14 -19.78
C HIS A 153 -8.06 -12.57 -20.31
N GLU A 154 -9.16 -13.33 -20.32
CA GLU A 154 -9.28 -14.45 -21.25
C GLU A 154 -9.01 -13.83 -22.62
N GLU A 155 -7.79 -14.00 -23.13
CA GLU A 155 -7.55 -13.86 -24.56
C GLU A 155 -8.54 -14.83 -25.19
N ASP A 156 -9.53 -14.29 -25.90
CA ASP A 156 -10.45 -15.08 -26.70
C ASP A 156 -9.59 -16.12 -27.43
N GLU A 157 -9.86 -17.39 -27.16
CA GLU A 157 -9.33 -18.50 -27.94
C GLU A 157 -9.71 -18.20 -29.39
N ASP A 158 -8.80 -17.62 -30.16
CA ASP A 158 -8.96 -17.49 -31.60
C ASP A 158 -8.98 -18.92 -32.13
N SER A 159 -10.21 -19.36 -32.35
CA SER A 159 -10.63 -20.56 -33.03
C SER A 159 -9.96 -20.61 -34.40
N GLU A 160 -8.85 -21.33 -34.51
CA GLU A 160 -8.45 -21.92 -35.80
C GLU A 160 -9.06 -23.32 -35.93
N GLU A 161 -10.40 -23.36 -35.96
CA GLU A 161 -11.09 -24.31 -36.83
C GLU A 161 -11.04 -23.72 -38.25
N SER A 162 -10.11 -24.22 -39.07
CA SER A 162 -10.31 -24.23 -40.51
C SER A 162 -9.93 -25.60 -41.05
N GLU A 163 -10.95 -26.45 -41.21
CA GLU A 163 -10.98 -27.44 -42.28
C GLU A 163 -10.66 -26.74 -43.62
N GLN A 164 -9.68 -27.26 -44.37
CA GLN A 164 -9.83 -27.46 -45.83
C GLN A 164 -8.64 -28.25 -46.41
N ASP A 165 -9.04 -29.40 -47.00
CA ASP A 165 -8.38 -30.30 -47.96
C ASP A 165 -7.16 -31.16 -47.57
#